data_AF-A0A7W6P7Z8-F1
#
_entry.id   AF-A0A7W6P7Z8-F1
#
_cell.length_a   1.000
_cell.length_b   1.000
_cell.length_c   1.000
_cell.angle_alpha   90.00
_cell.angle_beta   90.00
_cell.angle_gamma   90.00
#
_symmetry.space_group_name_H-M   'P 1'
#
loop_
_entity.id
_entity.type
_entity.pdbx_description
1 polymer ?
#
loop_
_entity_poly.entity_id
_entity_poly.type
_entity_poly.pdbx_seq_one_letter_code
_entity_poly.pdbx_strand_id
1 'polypeptide(L)'
;MTQYNNVTIDPTVTNGAQLAANISNWRTASLSMHSGVERPAYATSGTMWISTASKPWKLFVFDGAADVAIGELDPDGHGFLSAGGTDFTNDLMTAETDESARDKLGAFSTSGGAITGFVRVLFDGATLASFQASGQSDARIEFRSNNGGNGYVEIGQRNNGDGFILSRGMEYSFRSDGILSSAAGWSVHQDGNVSGSRWQSWGSPYAFEAVSNRIEDRAAAHAGNKAPKGARIQHDSGTYDIGGCDVGFGDYTVDCAGSQALTGLQCFSGGNQWVRLRARYLRNS
;
A
#
# COMPACT_ATOMS: atom_id res chain seq x y z
N MET A 1 -30.16 23.02 -41.89
CA MET A 1 -30.99 23.40 -43.05
C MET A 1 -30.07 23.99 -44.11
N THR A 2 -29.98 23.37 -45.28
CA THR A 2 -28.99 23.66 -46.35
C THR A 2 -29.63 24.43 -47.51
N GLN A 3 -30.13 25.63 -47.25
CA GLN A 3 -30.82 26.40 -48.29
C GLN A 3 -29.90 27.47 -48.89
N TYR A 4 -29.49 27.29 -50.14
CA TYR A 4 -28.93 28.35 -50.99
C TYR A 4 -29.97 29.47 -51.10
N ASN A 5 -29.74 30.58 -50.41
CA ASN A 5 -30.53 31.82 -50.38
C ASN A 5 -32.05 31.60 -50.18
N ASN A 6 -32.65 32.26 -49.19
CA ASN A 6 -34.08 32.12 -48.93
C ASN A 6 -34.90 32.95 -49.93
N VAL A 7 -34.74 32.68 -51.23
CA VAL A 7 -35.45 33.36 -52.29
C VAL A 7 -36.90 32.91 -52.21
N THR A 8 -37.80 33.84 -51.90
CA THR A 8 -39.23 33.58 -51.98
C THR A 8 -39.56 33.25 -53.44
N ILE A 9 -39.94 32.01 -53.70
CA ILE A 9 -40.44 31.61 -55.03
C ILE A 9 -41.84 32.20 -55.15
N ASP A 10 -41.92 33.38 -55.76
CA ASP A 10 -43.18 34.00 -56.14
C ASP A 10 -43.61 33.48 -57.51
N PRO A 11 -44.76 32.78 -57.63
CA PRO A 11 -45.22 32.22 -58.90
C PRO A 11 -45.58 33.30 -59.94
N THR A 12 -45.78 34.55 -59.52
CA THR A 12 -46.08 35.68 -60.43
C THR A 12 -44.84 36.34 -61.00
N VAL A 13 -43.67 36.11 -60.39
CA VAL A 13 -42.39 36.74 -60.77
C VAL A 13 -41.35 35.73 -61.23
N THR A 14 -41.37 34.52 -60.67
CA THR A 14 -40.40 33.45 -60.95
C THR A 14 -40.89 32.61 -62.12
N ASN A 15 -40.31 32.84 -63.30
CA ASN A 15 -40.58 31.98 -64.46
C ASN A 15 -39.86 30.62 -64.34
N GLY A 16 -40.21 29.67 -65.20
CA GLY A 16 -39.64 28.32 -65.17
C GLY A 16 -38.11 28.27 -65.32
N ALA A 17 -37.52 29.18 -66.10
CA ALA A 17 -36.07 29.24 -66.25
C ALA A 17 -35.38 29.72 -64.96
N GLN A 18 -35.94 30.73 -64.29
CA GLN A 18 -35.44 31.21 -63.00
C GLN A 18 -35.57 30.15 -61.91
N LEU A 19 -36.68 29.43 -61.85
CA LEU A 19 -36.86 28.33 -60.91
C LEU A 19 -35.83 27.22 -61.13
N ALA A 20 -35.61 26.81 -62.39
CA ALA A 20 -34.62 25.79 -62.73
C ALA A 20 -33.19 26.24 -62.34
N ALA A 21 -32.86 27.52 -62.52
CA ALA A 21 -31.60 28.09 -62.08
C ALA A 21 -31.46 28.06 -60.55
N ASN A 22 -32.50 28.47 -59.81
CA ASN A 22 -32.51 28.45 -58.34
C ASN A 22 -32.34 27.03 -57.79
N ILE A 23 -33.03 26.03 -58.37
CA ILE A 23 -32.88 24.62 -58.00
C ILE A 23 -31.47 24.11 -58.29
N SER A 24 -30.91 24.47 -59.45
CA SER A 24 -29.54 24.07 -59.81
C SER A 24 -28.50 24.67 -58.86
N ASN A 25 -28.67 25.93 -58.48
CA ASN A 25 -27.79 26.60 -57.53
C ASN A 25 -27.91 25.99 -56.13
N TRP A 26 -29.12 25.69 -55.67
CA TRP A 26 -29.36 24.97 -54.42
C TRP A 26 -28.68 23.60 -54.41
N ARG A 27 -28.84 22.82 -55.47
CA ARG A 27 -28.21 21.51 -55.63
C ARG A 27 -26.68 21.64 -55.56
N THR A 28 -26.09 22.57 -56.29
CA THR A 28 -24.65 22.80 -56.30
C THR A 28 -24.14 23.16 -54.91
N ALA A 29 -24.80 24.10 -54.22
CA ALA A 29 -24.41 24.51 -52.86
C ALA A 29 -24.51 23.36 -51.85
N SER A 30 -25.56 22.53 -51.93
CA SER A 30 -25.72 21.39 -51.04
C SER A 30 -24.70 20.28 -51.31
N LEU A 31 -24.38 20.01 -52.58
CA LEU A 31 -23.41 18.98 -52.95
C LEU A 31 -21.96 19.41 -52.70
N SER A 32 -21.68 20.71 -52.72
CA SER A 32 -20.36 21.26 -52.44
C SER A 32 -20.14 21.59 -50.96
N MET A 33 -21.15 21.38 -50.10
CA MET A 33 -21.14 21.84 -48.70
C MET A 33 -20.80 23.33 -48.59
N HIS A 34 -21.39 24.14 -49.47
CA HIS A 34 -21.15 25.58 -49.56
C HIS A 34 -19.67 25.95 -49.81
N SER A 35 -18.89 25.08 -50.46
CA SER A 35 -17.47 25.34 -50.68
C SER A 35 -17.17 26.42 -51.74
N GLY A 36 -16.06 27.14 -51.54
CA GLY A 36 -15.57 28.17 -52.46
C GLY A 36 -14.36 28.93 -51.93
N VAL A 37 -13.75 29.79 -52.75
CA VAL A 37 -12.62 30.64 -52.32
C VAL A 37 -13.04 31.74 -51.34
N GLU A 38 -14.28 32.19 -51.43
CA GLU A 38 -14.89 33.18 -50.53
C GLU A 38 -16.18 32.63 -49.93
N ARG A 39 -16.59 33.16 -48.78
CA ARG A 39 -17.87 32.82 -48.17
C ARG A 39 -19.00 33.09 -49.16
N PRO A 40 -19.94 32.16 -49.35
CA PRO A 40 -21.09 32.44 -50.22
C PRO A 40 -21.87 33.67 -49.74
N ALA A 41 -22.17 34.60 -50.65
CA ALA A 41 -22.80 35.88 -50.31
C ALA A 41 -24.18 35.76 -49.63
N TYR A 42 -24.84 34.61 -49.76
CA TYR A 42 -26.12 34.30 -49.13
C TYR A 42 -26.00 33.65 -47.74
N ALA A 43 -24.78 33.44 -47.24
CA ALA A 43 -24.56 32.86 -45.92
C ALA A 43 -25.15 33.76 -44.82
N THR A 44 -25.83 33.14 -43.86
CA THR A 44 -26.37 33.80 -42.66
C THR A 44 -25.73 33.20 -41.41
N SER A 45 -25.90 33.84 -40.24
CA SER A 45 -25.37 33.30 -38.98
C SER A 45 -25.76 31.83 -38.78
N GLY A 46 -24.79 30.98 -38.42
CA GLY A 46 -24.90 29.53 -38.31
C GLY A 46 -24.58 28.76 -39.60
N THR A 47 -24.31 29.43 -40.73
CA THR A 47 -23.96 28.74 -41.98
C THR A 47 -22.58 28.11 -41.87
N MET A 48 -22.52 26.79 -42.06
CA MET A 48 -21.26 26.07 -42.24
C MET A 48 -20.84 26.08 -43.70
N TRP A 49 -19.56 26.35 -43.94
CA TRP A 49 -19.00 26.37 -45.30
C TRP A 49 -17.51 25.99 -45.32
N ILE A 50 -17.02 25.56 -46.47
CA ILE A 50 -15.61 25.17 -46.66
C ILE A 50 -14.90 26.21 -47.52
N SER A 51 -13.87 26.85 -46.96
CA SER A 51 -12.98 27.71 -47.74
C SER A 51 -11.92 26.88 -48.46
N THR A 52 -11.87 27.03 -49.78
CA THR A 52 -10.87 26.42 -50.66
C THR A 52 -9.77 27.41 -51.08
N ALA A 53 -9.66 28.55 -50.40
CA ALA A 53 -8.64 29.57 -50.69
C ALA A 53 -7.21 29.14 -50.28
N SER A 54 -7.09 28.15 -49.40
CA SER A 54 -5.83 27.58 -48.92
C SER A 54 -5.86 26.05 -48.97
N LYS A 55 -4.70 25.41 -48.80
CA LYS A 55 -4.55 24.00 -48.45
C LYS A 55 -3.76 23.90 -47.13
N PRO A 56 -4.24 23.21 -46.08
CA PRO A 56 -5.54 22.51 -45.99
C PRO A 56 -6.75 23.47 -46.14
N TRP A 57 -7.90 22.91 -46.55
CA TRP A 57 -9.17 23.62 -46.65
C TRP A 57 -9.66 23.98 -45.25
N LYS A 58 -10.30 25.14 -45.07
CA LYS A 58 -10.81 25.56 -43.75
C LYS A 58 -12.31 25.36 -43.66
N LEU A 59 -12.76 24.64 -42.62
CA LEU A 59 -14.16 24.53 -42.28
C LEU A 59 -14.55 25.66 -41.34
N PHE A 60 -15.51 26.48 -41.76
CA PHE A 60 -15.97 27.65 -41.04
C PHE A 60 -17.43 27.51 -40.59
N VAL A 61 -17.76 28.18 -39.49
CA VAL A 61 -19.12 28.57 -39.11
C VAL A 61 -19.19 30.10 -39.16
N PHE A 62 -20.08 30.65 -39.99
CA PHE A 62 -20.31 32.09 -40.00
C PHE A 62 -21.16 32.48 -38.80
N ASP A 63 -20.69 33.35 -37.89
CA ASP A 63 -21.43 33.74 -36.68
C ASP A 63 -22.39 34.92 -36.89
N GLY A 64 -22.42 35.50 -38.10
CA GLY A 64 -23.18 36.69 -38.45
C GLY A 64 -22.33 37.95 -38.60
N ALA A 65 -21.10 37.94 -38.10
CA ALA A 65 -20.12 39.02 -38.24
C ALA A 65 -18.82 38.53 -38.92
N ALA A 66 -18.31 37.37 -38.51
CA ALA A 66 -17.05 36.79 -38.98
C ALA A 66 -17.17 35.28 -39.22
N ASP A 67 -16.22 34.76 -40.00
CA ASP A 67 -16.05 33.33 -40.21
C ASP A 67 -15.19 32.75 -39.08
N VAL A 68 -15.78 31.87 -38.25
CA VAL A 68 -15.08 31.19 -37.17
C VAL A 68 -14.58 29.83 -37.66
N ALA A 69 -13.26 29.65 -37.74
CA ALA A 69 -12.70 28.36 -38.13
C ALA A 69 -12.97 27.33 -37.04
N ILE A 70 -13.51 26.17 -37.42
CA ILE A 70 -13.76 25.04 -36.50
C ILE A 70 -12.87 23.84 -36.82
N GLY A 71 -12.22 23.84 -37.98
CA GLY A 71 -11.17 22.89 -38.32
C GLY A 71 -10.59 23.10 -39.70
N GLU A 72 -9.59 22.30 -40.02
CA GLU A 72 -8.91 22.22 -41.30
C GLU A 72 -9.08 20.80 -41.86
N LEU A 73 -9.41 20.70 -43.15
CA LEU A 73 -9.55 19.46 -43.89
C LEU A 73 -8.41 19.39 -44.91
N ASP A 74 -7.57 18.37 -44.82
CA ASP A 74 -6.55 18.10 -45.82
C ASP A 74 -7.16 17.24 -46.94
N PRO A 75 -7.42 17.81 -48.14
CA PRO A 75 -8.01 17.04 -49.24
C PRO A 75 -7.06 15.99 -49.81
N ASP A 76 -5.74 16.16 -49.63
CA ASP A 76 -4.72 15.28 -50.20
C ASP A 76 -4.38 14.14 -49.22
N GLY A 77 -4.25 14.44 -47.92
CA GLY A 77 -3.97 13.47 -46.86
C GLY A 77 -5.20 12.87 -46.15
N HIS A 78 -6.41 13.35 -46.46
CA HIS A 78 -7.68 12.93 -45.86
C HIS A 78 -7.76 13.13 -44.32
N GLY A 79 -6.98 14.06 -43.78
CA GLY A 79 -6.97 14.42 -42.36
C GLY A 79 -7.96 15.52 -42.02
N PHE A 80 -8.44 15.53 -40.77
CA PHE A 80 -9.18 16.65 -40.18
C PHE A 80 -8.51 17.11 -38.89
N LEU A 81 -8.22 18.39 -38.78
CA LEU A 81 -7.65 19.04 -37.59
C LEU A 81 -8.67 20.00 -37.00
N SER A 82 -9.08 19.83 -35.73
CA SER A 82 -10.01 20.77 -35.10
C SER A 82 -9.31 22.06 -34.70
N ALA A 83 -9.92 23.21 -35.01
CA ALA A 83 -9.40 24.53 -34.65
C ALA A 83 -9.48 24.83 -33.13
N GLY A 84 -10.19 23.99 -32.37
CA GLY A 84 -10.38 24.12 -30.92
C GLY A 84 -9.78 22.96 -30.11
N GLY A 85 -8.98 22.09 -30.74
CA GLY A 85 -8.25 21.07 -29.98
C GLY A 85 -7.39 21.76 -28.92
N THR A 86 -7.64 21.45 -27.64
CA THR A 86 -6.75 21.89 -26.56
C THR A 86 -5.34 21.43 -26.92
N ASP A 87 -4.33 22.21 -26.55
CA ASP A 87 -2.92 21.89 -26.83
C ASP A 87 -2.63 20.42 -26.55
N PHE A 88 -3.20 19.84 -25.49
CA PHE A 88 -3.06 18.43 -25.12
C PHE A 88 -3.58 17.41 -26.15
N THR A 89 -4.76 17.64 -26.76
CA THR A 89 -5.33 16.70 -27.74
C THR A 89 -4.66 16.86 -29.10
N ASN A 90 -4.30 18.09 -29.47
CA ASN A 90 -3.53 18.34 -30.68
C ASN A 90 -2.09 17.86 -30.52
N ASP A 91 -1.49 17.95 -29.35
CA ASP A 91 -0.10 17.53 -29.14
C ASP A 91 0.06 16.02 -29.36
N LEU A 92 -0.77 15.21 -28.70
CA LEU A 92 -0.65 13.76 -28.83
C LEU A 92 -0.93 13.28 -30.27
N MET A 93 -1.89 13.91 -30.95
CA MET A 93 -2.27 13.55 -32.32
C MET A 93 -1.31 14.09 -33.39
N THR A 94 -0.46 15.06 -33.05
CA THR A 94 0.58 15.61 -33.95
C THR A 94 1.97 15.02 -33.71
N ALA A 95 2.08 14.03 -32.84
CA ALA A 95 3.34 13.33 -32.64
C ALA A 95 3.71 12.51 -33.87
N GLU A 96 4.78 12.89 -34.55
CA GLU A 96 5.29 12.19 -35.74
C GLU A 96 6.00 10.88 -35.41
N THR A 97 6.38 10.69 -34.14
CA THR A 97 7.09 9.51 -33.63
C THR A 97 6.60 9.13 -32.24
N ASP A 98 6.79 7.86 -31.87
CA ASP A 98 6.52 7.35 -30.51
C ASP A 98 7.27 8.14 -29.43
N GLU A 99 8.46 8.65 -29.75
CA GLU A 99 9.26 9.48 -28.84
C GLU A 99 8.62 10.85 -28.60
N SER A 100 8.11 11.51 -29.65
CA SER A 100 7.38 12.78 -29.55
C SER A 100 6.04 12.62 -28.83
N ALA A 101 5.31 11.52 -29.08
CA ALA A 101 4.04 11.24 -28.42
C ALA A 101 4.24 11.08 -26.91
N ARG A 102 5.32 10.39 -26.52
CA ARG A 102 5.73 10.27 -25.13
C ARG A 102 6.05 11.64 -24.54
N ASP A 103 6.91 12.45 -25.20
CA ASP A 103 7.28 13.84 -24.79
C ASP A 103 6.08 14.66 -24.37
N LYS A 104 5.07 14.61 -25.23
CA LYS A 104 3.83 15.37 -25.08
C LYS A 104 2.87 14.79 -24.04
N LEU A 105 2.90 13.48 -23.78
CA LEU A 105 2.10 12.87 -22.71
C LEU A 105 2.53 13.34 -21.31
N GLY A 106 3.72 13.94 -21.17
CA GLY A 106 4.26 14.43 -19.88
C GLY A 106 4.46 13.34 -18.82
N ALA A 107 4.28 12.07 -19.18
CA ALA A 107 4.22 10.92 -18.28
C ALA A 107 5.44 9.99 -18.41
N PHE A 108 6.55 10.51 -18.92
CA PHE A 108 7.83 9.82 -18.86
C PHE A 108 8.86 10.82 -18.38
N SER A 109 9.48 10.51 -17.25
CA SER A 109 10.70 11.17 -16.84
C SER A 109 11.76 10.80 -17.89
N THR A 110 12.32 11.77 -18.59
CA THR A 110 13.66 11.63 -19.15
C THR A 110 14.62 11.32 -18.00
N SER A 111 15.77 10.68 -18.24
CA SER A 111 16.75 10.39 -17.18
C SER A 111 17.08 11.66 -16.38
N GLY A 112 16.57 11.77 -15.15
CA GLY A 112 16.76 12.94 -14.28
C GLY A 112 15.62 13.97 -14.26
N GLY A 113 14.52 13.76 -14.99
CA GLY A 113 13.31 14.58 -14.92
C GLY A 113 12.55 14.39 -13.60
N ALA A 114 12.02 15.46 -13.03
CA ALA A 114 11.11 15.39 -11.88
C ALA A 114 9.67 15.61 -12.36
N ILE A 115 8.79 14.64 -12.15
CA ILE A 115 7.34 14.87 -12.27
C ILE A 115 6.92 15.61 -10.99
N THR A 116 6.41 16.83 -11.14
CA THR A 116 5.87 17.62 -10.03
C THR A 116 4.34 17.54 -10.02
N GLY A 117 3.73 17.42 -8.83
CA GLY A 117 2.27 17.30 -8.68
C GLY A 117 1.82 16.00 -8.02
N PHE A 118 0.55 15.63 -8.22
CA PHE A 118 -0.01 14.36 -7.74
C PHE A 118 -0.13 13.37 -8.90
N VAL A 119 0.40 12.16 -8.72
CA VAL A 119 0.12 11.04 -9.63
C VAL A 119 -1.00 10.22 -9.00
N ARG A 120 -2.17 10.21 -9.63
CA ARG A 120 -3.28 9.33 -9.23
C ARG A 120 -3.29 8.12 -10.17
N VAL A 121 -2.96 6.95 -9.65
CA VAL A 121 -3.09 5.69 -10.38
C VAL A 121 -4.40 5.03 -9.97
N LEU A 122 -5.33 4.89 -10.91
CA LEU A 122 -6.61 4.20 -10.73
C LEU A 122 -6.53 2.84 -11.42
N PHE A 123 -6.94 1.79 -10.72
CA PHE A 123 -7.03 0.44 -11.26
C PHE A 123 -8.51 0.05 -11.27
N ASP A 124 -9.09 -0.11 -12.46
CA ASP A 124 -10.53 -0.38 -12.65
C ASP A 124 -10.88 -1.88 -12.59
N GLY A 125 -10.02 -2.70 -11.96
CA GLY A 125 -10.23 -4.14 -11.86
C GLY A 125 -9.67 -4.73 -10.56
N ALA A 126 -10.07 -5.96 -10.24
CA ALA A 126 -9.56 -6.73 -9.10
C ALA A 126 -8.08 -7.15 -9.27
N THR A 127 -7.43 -6.75 -10.35
CA THR A 127 -6.06 -7.11 -10.70
C THR A 127 -5.07 -6.26 -9.88
N LEU A 128 -4.06 -6.93 -9.33
CA LEU A 128 -2.98 -6.30 -8.56
C LEU A 128 -2.28 -5.21 -9.39
N ALA A 129 -2.13 -4.03 -8.78
CA ALA A 129 -1.17 -3.03 -9.22
C ALA A 129 0.26 -3.60 -9.12
N SER A 130 0.96 -3.77 -10.23
CA SER A 130 2.37 -4.19 -10.23
C SER A 130 3.28 -3.04 -10.68
N PHE A 131 4.34 -2.82 -9.91
CA PHE A 131 5.48 -1.98 -10.31
C PHE A 131 6.64 -2.93 -10.62
N GLN A 132 7.01 -3.06 -11.89
CA GLN A 132 8.06 -3.98 -12.33
C GLN A 132 9.26 -3.21 -12.89
N ALA A 133 10.45 -3.46 -12.35
CA ALA A 133 11.69 -3.08 -13.02
C ALA A 133 12.07 -4.20 -14.01
N SER A 134 12.28 -3.85 -15.28
CA SER A 134 12.64 -4.81 -16.34
C SER A 134 14.15 -5.11 -16.41
N GLY A 135 14.97 -4.46 -15.57
CA GLY A 135 16.41 -4.68 -15.49
C GLY A 135 16.83 -5.73 -14.46
N GLN A 136 18.09 -6.19 -14.52
CA GLN A 136 18.70 -7.08 -13.51
C GLN A 136 19.01 -6.37 -12.16
N SER A 137 18.35 -5.26 -11.89
CA SER A 137 18.52 -4.43 -10.69
C SER A 137 17.34 -4.58 -9.75
N ASP A 138 17.49 -4.08 -8.52
CA ASP A 138 16.42 -4.04 -7.54
C ASP A 138 15.22 -3.21 -8.02
N ALA A 139 14.01 -3.66 -7.71
CA ALA A 139 12.78 -2.89 -7.88
C ALA A 139 12.41 -2.25 -6.53
N ARG A 140 12.26 -0.93 -6.48
CA ARG A 140 11.99 -0.21 -5.23
C ARG A 140 11.00 0.94 -5.39
N ILE A 141 10.23 1.18 -4.33
CA ILE A 141 9.45 2.40 -4.11
C ILE A 141 10.10 3.14 -2.95
N GLU A 142 10.44 4.40 -3.18
CA GLU A 142 11.16 5.23 -2.22
C GLU A 142 10.34 6.46 -1.83
N PHE A 143 10.14 6.64 -0.53
CA PHE A 143 9.45 7.77 0.06
C PHE A 143 10.46 8.67 0.77
N ARG A 144 10.83 9.78 0.13
CA ARG A 144 11.74 10.80 0.69
C ARG A 144 10.99 12.04 1.11
N SER A 145 11.46 12.67 2.19
CA SER A 145 11.10 14.05 2.55
C SER A 145 12.32 14.94 2.37
N ASN A 146 12.15 16.11 1.74
CA ASN A 146 13.21 17.10 1.57
C ASN A 146 13.52 17.90 2.86
N ASN A 147 13.03 17.48 4.02
CA ASN A 147 13.19 18.20 5.29
C ASN A 147 14.61 18.07 5.90
N GLY A 148 15.65 17.88 5.07
CA GLY A 148 17.06 17.88 5.49
C GLY A 148 17.50 16.68 6.35
N GLY A 149 16.66 15.65 6.50
CA GLY A 149 17.01 14.42 7.21
C GLY A 149 17.26 13.25 6.25
N ASN A 150 18.23 12.38 6.57
CA ASN A 150 18.42 11.07 5.91
C ASN A 150 17.28 10.07 6.22
N GLY A 151 16.11 10.57 6.60
CA GLY A 151 14.93 9.77 6.93
C GLY A 151 14.13 9.53 5.66
N TYR A 152 14.40 8.42 4.99
CA TYR A 152 13.52 7.89 3.96
C TYR A 152 13.05 6.49 4.34
N VAL A 153 11.93 6.11 3.75
CA VAL A 153 11.41 4.74 3.80
C VAL A 153 11.48 4.20 2.38
N GLU A 154 12.04 3.01 2.24
CA GLU A 154 12.11 2.29 0.98
C GLU A 154 11.47 0.92 1.16
N ILE A 155 10.71 0.48 0.17
CA ILE A 155 10.15 -0.88 0.12
C ILE A 155 10.44 -1.41 -1.27
N GLY A 156 10.99 -2.62 -1.35
CA GLY A 156 11.39 -3.16 -2.64
C GLY A 156 11.67 -4.65 -2.64
N GLN A 157 12.13 -5.11 -3.79
CA GLN A 157 12.63 -6.46 -4.03
C GLN A 157 14.02 -6.36 -4.66
N ARG A 158 14.96 -7.13 -4.11
CA ARG A 158 16.32 -7.28 -4.61
C ARG A 158 16.36 -8.14 -5.88
N ASN A 159 17.42 -8.02 -6.66
CA ASN A 159 17.62 -8.84 -7.88
C ASN A 159 17.69 -10.36 -7.63
N ASN A 160 18.00 -10.79 -6.40
CA ASN A 160 18.00 -12.18 -5.97
C ASN A 160 16.61 -12.69 -5.53
N GLY A 161 15.59 -11.84 -5.60
CA GLY A 161 14.20 -12.15 -5.22
C GLY A 161 13.84 -11.78 -3.78
N ASP A 162 14.81 -11.38 -2.94
CA ASP A 162 14.56 -11.04 -1.53
C ASP A 162 13.77 -9.72 -1.44
N GLY A 163 12.68 -9.71 -0.66
CA GLY A 163 11.98 -8.47 -0.31
C GLY A 163 12.76 -7.68 0.73
N PHE A 164 12.61 -6.36 0.79
CA PHE A 164 13.18 -5.56 1.87
C PHE A 164 12.35 -4.32 2.20
N ILE A 165 12.50 -3.86 3.43
CA ILE A 165 12.07 -2.55 3.91
C ILE A 165 13.29 -1.86 4.50
N LEU A 166 13.61 -0.67 4.01
CA LEU A 166 14.64 0.19 4.62
C LEU A 166 13.97 1.37 5.30
N SER A 167 14.29 1.59 6.57
CA SER A 167 13.73 2.68 7.37
C SER A 167 14.80 3.22 8.30
N ARG A 168 15.00 4.55 8.25
CA ARG A 168 16.00 5.25 9.09
C ARG A 168 17.41 4.65 8.99
N GLY A 169 17.80 4.22 7.78
CA GLY A 169 19.10 3.60 7.52
C GLY A 169 19.26 2.16 8.02
N MET A 170 18.18 1.53 8.52
CA MET A 170 18.17 0.11 8.84
C MET A 170 17.35 -0.66 7.82
N GLU A 171 17.93 -1.75 7.30
CA GLU A 171 17.25 -2.68 6.42
C GLU A 171 16.65 -3.85 7.21
N TYR A 172 15.44 -4.24 6.81
CA TYR A 172 14.77 -5.46 7.17
C TYR A 172 14.55 -6.27 5.89
N SER A 173 15.17 -7.44 5.78
CA SER A 173 15.14 -8.27 4.57
C SER A 173 14.24 -9.47 4.79
N PHE A 174 13.34 -9.71 3.84
CA PHE A 174 12.43 -10.85 3.72
C PHE A 174 12.99 -11.77 2.65
N ARG A 175 13.86 -12.68 3.07
CA ARG A 175 14.65 -13.48 2.13
C ARG A 175 13.76 -14.55 1.46
N SER A 176 14.13 -14.90 0.24
CA SER A 176 13.50 -15.96 -0.56
C SER A 176 13.59 -17.35 0.11
N ASP A 177 14.56 -17.53 1.01
CA ASP A 177 14.67 -18.69 1.90
C ASP A 177 13.79 -18.58 3.16
N GLY A 178 12.84 -17.64 3.20
CA GLY A 178 11.88 -17.43 4.30
C GLY A 178 12.47 -16.85 5.59
N ILE A 179 13.74 -16.45 5.61
CA ILE A 179 14.36 -15.81 6.76
C ILE A 179 14.01 -14.31 6.77
N LEU A 180 13.56 -13.81 7.93
CA LEU A 180 13.46 -12.38 8.21
C LEU A 180 14.74 -11.94 8.93
N SER A 181 15.51 -11.02 8.37
CA SER A 181 16.74 -10.50 9.01
C SER A 181 16.73 -8.99 9.09
N SER A 182 17.48 -8.42 10.04
CA SER A 182 17.76 -6.99 10.09
C SER A 182 19.25 -6.69 9.98
N ALA A 183 19.59 -5.50 9.48
CA ALA A 183 20.95 -4.98 9.51
C ALA A 183 21.51 -4.83 10.94
N ALA A 184 20.65 -4.84 11.97
CA ALA A 184 21.06 -4.83 13.38
C ALA A 184 21.54 -6.20 13.91
N GLY A 185 21.59 -7.24 13.06
CA GLY A 185 22.22 -8.51 13.37
C GLY A 185 21.32 -9.55 14.06
N TRP A 186 20.00 -9.38 14.01
CA TRP A 186 19.06 -10.44 14.39
C TRP A 186 18.36 -11.03 13.16
N SER A 187 17.96 -12.30 13.27
CA SER A 187 17.13 -12.97 12.26
C SER A 187 16.12 -13.93 12.89
N VAL A 188 14.99 -14.10 12.22
CA VAL A 188 13.96 -15.10 12.52
C VAL A 188 13.96 -16.12 11.38
N HIS A 189 14.17 -17.37 11.73
CA HIS A 189 14.27 -18.50 10.81
C HIS A 189 12.90 -19.13 10.57
N GLN A 190 12.77 -19.95 9.52
CA GLN A 190 11.52 -20.62 9.15
C GLN A 190 11.00 -21.58 10.22
N ASP A 191 11.90 -22.16 11.03
CA ASP A 191 11.57 -23.05 12.16
C ASP A 191 11.08 -22.27 13.41
N GLY A 192 10.96 -20.95 13.31
CA GLY A 192 10.58 -20.07 14.41
C GLY A 192 11.73 -19.71 15.35
N ASN A 193 12.96 -20.18 15.07
CA ASN A 193 14.13 -19.84 15.86
C ASN A 193 14.53 -18.39 15.64
N VAL A 194 15.06 -17.76 16.70
CA VAL A 194 15.54 -16.38 16.65
C VAL A 194 17.04 -16.40 16.92
N SER A 195 17.83 -15.85 16.02
CA SER A 195 19.26 -15.64 16.24
C SER A 195 19.60 -14.17 16.41
N GLY A 196 20.63 -13.88 17.21
CA GLY A 196 21.09 -12.52 17.51
C GLY A 196 22.02 -12.44 18.71
N SER A 197 22.59 -11.25 18.92
CA SER A 197 23.66 -11.02 19.90
C SER A 197 23.31 -11.40 21.35
N ARG A 198 22.05 -11.25 21.76
CA ARG A 198 21.62 -11.61 23.12
C ARG A 198 21.75 -13.11 23.39
N TRP A 199 21.44 -13.96 22.42
CA TRP A 199 21.53 -15.42 22.57
C TRP A 199 22.98 -15.88 22.62
N GLN A 200 23.86 -15.26 21.82
CA GLN A 200 25.29 -15.58 21.82
C GLN A 200 25.92 -15.39 23.22
N SER A 201 25.45 -14.42 24.01
CA SER A 201 25.89 -14.25 25.40
C SER A 201 25.51 -15.41 26.33
N TRP A 202 24.61 -16.29 25.90
CA TRP A 202 24.18 -17.51 26.59
C TRP A 202 24.79 -18.77 25.96
N GLY A 203 25.83 -18.62 25.13
CA GLY A 203 26.62 -19.73 24.60
C GLY A 203 26.14 -20.33 23.27
N SER A 204 25.02 -19.88 22.70
CA SER A 204 24.60 -20.27 21.34
C SER A 204 23.99 -19.07 20.59
N PRO A 205 24.26 -18.89 19.28
CA PRO A 205 23.61 -17.84 18.49
C PRO A 205 22.10 -18.07 18.32
N TYR A 206 21.59 -19.27 18.61
CA TYR A 206 20.20 -19.67 18.44
C TYR A 206 19.45 -19.66 19.77
N ALA A 207 18.27 -19.03 19.81
CA ALA A 207 17.46 -18.92 21.02
C ALA A 207 17.14 -20.29 21.64
N PHE A 208 16.75 -21.28 20.82
CA PHE A 208 16.36 -22.60 21.31
C PHE A 208 17.50 -23.31 22.06
N GLU A 209 18.69 -23.35 21.45
CA GLU A 209 19.88 -23.95 22.06
C GLU A 209 20.37 -23.14 23.27
N ALA A 210 20.40 -21.81 23.16
CA ALA A 210 20.82 -20.92 24.24
C ALA A 210 19.93 -21.09 25.49
N VAL A 211 18.61 -21.20 25.30
CA VAL A 211 17.66 -21.45 26.39
C VAL A 211 17.84 -22.87 26.93
N SER A 212 17.99 -23.87 26.07
CA SER A 212 18.18 -25.28 26.48
C SER A 212 19.44 -25.45 27.32
N ASN A 213 20.58 -24.94 26.84
CA ASN A 213 21.85 -24.96 27.57
C ASN A 213 21.72 -24.29 28.94
N ARG A 214 21.04 -23.14 29.01
CA ARG A 214 20.85 -22.43 30.28
C ARG A 214 19.92 -23.17 31.25
N ILE A 215 18.93 -23.89 30.75
CA ILE A 215 18.09 -24.79 31.56
C ILE A 215 18.94 -25.92 32.12
N GLU A 216 19.75 -26.57 31.29
CA GLU A 216 20.65 -27.66 31.70
C GLU A 216 21.72 -27.18 32.70
N ASP A 217 22.36 -26.02 32.48
CA ASP A 217 23.33 -25.43 33.39
C ASP A 217 22.72 -25.15 34.77
N ARG A 218 21.49 -24.59 34.80
CA ARG A 218 20.75 -24.36 36.05
C ARG A 218 20.33 -25.68 36.71
N ALA A 219 19.88 -26.64 35.92
CA ALA A 219 19.51 -27.96 36.41
C ALA A 219 20.73 -28.66 37.03
N ALA A 220 21.91 -28.59 36.40
CA ALA A 220 23.16 -29.13 36.89
C ALA A 220 23.65 -28.41 38.16
N ALA A 221 23.64 -27.07 38.17
CA ALA A 221 24.01 -26.27 39.34
C ALA A 221 23.14 -26.57 40.57
N HIS A 222 21.88 -26.97 40.35
CA HIS A 222 20.95 -27.36 41.41
C HIS A 222 20.77 -28.88 41.57
N ALA A 223 21.42 -29.71 40.74
CA ALA A 223 21.28 -31.17 40.80
C ALA A 223 21.81 -31.72 42.13
N GLY A 224 22.88 -31.12 42.65
CA GLY A 224 23.45 -31.43 43.97
C GLY A 224 22.67 -30.84 45.14
N ASN A 225 21.76 -29.90 44.90
CA ASN A 225 20.88 -29.31 45.92
C ASN A 225 19.56 -30.07 46.05
N LYS A 226 19.39 -31.20 45.35
CA LYS A 226 18.30 -32.13 45.65
C LYS A 226 18.63 -32.81 46.98
N ALA A 227 17.73 -32.69 47.95
CA ALA A 227 17.82 -33.44 49.19
C ALA A 227 18.08 -34.93 48.84
N PRO A 228 19.18 -35.55 49.32
CA PRO A 228 19.52 -36.92 48.94
C PRO A 228 18.36 -37.88 49.21
N LYS A 229 18.28 -39.01 48.50
CA LYS A 229 17.24 -40.01 48.76
C LYS A 229 17.36 -40.49 50.22
N GLY A 230 16.35 -40.21 51.03
CA GLY A 230 16.36 -40.48 52.48
C GLY A 230 16.86 -39.32 53.35
N ALA A 231 17.15 -38.15 52.76
CA ALA A 231 17.38 -36.92 53.49
C ALA A 231 16.17 -36.63 54.38
N ARG A 232 16.44 -36.50 55.68
CA ARG A 232 15.41 -36.14 56.64
C ARG A 232 15.18 -34.65 56.52
N ILE A 233 13.93 -34.25 56.37
CA ILE A 233 13.54 -32.85 56.49
C ILE A 233 14.03 -32.35 57.86
N GLN A 234 15.00 -31.43 57.87
CA GLN A 234 15.36 -30.73 59.10
C GLN A 234 14.25 -29.72 59.39
N HIS A 235 13.53 -29.97 60.47
CA HIS A 235 12.64 -29.00 61.05
C HIS A 235 13.46 -27.84 61.63
N ASP A 236 12.94 -26.61 61.61
CA ASP A 236 13.59 -25.54 62.37
C ASP A 236 13.62 -25.91 63.87
N SER A 237 14.64 -25.43 64.59
CA SER A 237 14.86 -25.78 65.99
C SER A 237 13.77 -25.24 66.94
N GLY A 238 12.94 -24.31 66.46
CA GLY A 238 11.77 -23.79 67.15
C GLY A 238 10.64 -24.81 67.19
N THR A 239 10.12 -25.05 68.39
CA THR A 239 8.84 -25.74 68.58
C THR A 239 7.79 -24.67 68.77
N TYR A 240 6.77 -24.64 67.90
CA TYR A 240 5.68 -23.68 67.99
C TYR A 240 4.44 -24.40 68.53
N ASP A 241 3.83 -23.83 69.56
CA ASP A 241 2.52 -24.24 70.04
C ASP A 241 1.48 -23.63 69.09
N ILE A 242 0.81 -24.47 68.28
CA ILE A 242 -0.16 -24.02 67.26
C ILE A 242 -1.60 -24.03 67.77
N GLY A 243 -1.82 -24.48 69.01
CA GLY A 243 -3.11 -24.51 69.67
C GLY A 243 -3.15 -25.52 70.80
N GLY A 244 -4.23 -25.48 71.59
CA GLY A 244 -4.56 -26.51 72.58
C GLY A 244 -6.03 -26.88 72.50
N CYS A 245 -6.34 -28.15 72.75
CA CYS A 245 -7.70 -28.63 72.89
C CYS A 245 -7.90 -29.31 74.25
N ASP A 246 -9.09 -29.15 74.82
CA ASP A 246 -9.53 -29.92 75.97
C ASP A 246 -10.16 -31.22 75.48
N VAL A 247 -9.50 -32.35 75.67
CA VAL A 247 -10.01 -33.63 75.15
C VAL A 247 -11.20 -34.18 75.95
N GLY A 248 -11.59 -33.52 77.05
CA GLY A 248 -12.72 -33.93 77.88
C GLY A 248 -14.10 -33.54 77.35
N PHE A 249 -14.18 -32.65 76.34
CA PHE A 249 -15.45 -32.03 75.91
C PHE A 249 -15.91 -32.38 74.49
N GLY A 250 -15.18 -33.23 73.75
CA GLY A 250 -15.61 -33.73 72.45
C GLY A 250 -14.46 -34.12 71.50
N ASP A 251 -14.83 -34.50 70.28
CA ASP A 251 -13.89 -34.77 69.19
C ASP A 251 -13.49 -33.47 68.51
N TYR A 252 -12.19 -33.14 68.55
CA TYR A 252 -11.64 -31.93 67.94
C TYR A 252 -10.65 -32.29 66.84
N THR A 253 -10.86 -31.75 65.64
CA THR A 253 -9.88 -31.78 64.55
C THR A 253 -9.06 -30.49 64.58
N VAL A 254 -7.73 -30.63 64.57
CA VAL A 254 -6.83 -29.48 64.48
C VAL A 254 -5.93 -29.65 63.27
N ASP A 255 -6.07 -28.75 62.32
CA ASP A 255 -5.27 -28.72 61.10
C ASP A 255 -4.03 -27.84 61.29
N CYS A 256 -2.88 -28.35 60.84
CA CYS A 256 -1.65 -27.56 60.78
C CYS A 256 -1.73 -26.57 59.60
N ALA A 257 -1.35 -25.30 59.82
CA ALA A 257 -1.40 -24.30 58.77
C ALA A 257 -0.21 -24.43 57.80
N GLY A 258 -0.49 -24.39 56.49
CA GLY A 258 0.52 -24.28 55.44
C GLY A 258 1.49 -25.47 55.39
N SER A 259 2.79 -25.20 55.51
CA SER A 259 3.88 -26.18 55.44
C SER A 259 4.32 -26.74 56.81
N GLN A 260 3.47 -26.64 57.83
CA GLN A 260 3.75 -27.18 59.15
C GLN A 260 3.40 -28.66 59.25
N ALA A 261 4.20 -29.42 59.99
CA ALA A 261 3.87 -30.79 60.38
C ALA A 261 3.77 -30.90 61.90
N LEU A 262 2.79 -31.66 62.38
CA LEU A 262 2.68 -31.99 63.80
C LEU A 262 3.89 -32.83 64.23
N THR A 263 4.57 -32.39 65.28
CA THR A 263 5.79 -33.02 65.80
C THR A 263 5.65 -33.59 67.20
N GLY A 264 4.57 -33.23 67.91
CA GLY A 264 4.30 -33.81 69.22
C GLY A 264 3.03 -33.26 69.87
N LEU A 265 2.63 -33.96 70.92
CA LEU A 265 1.56 -33.59 71.84
C LEU A 265 2.19 -33.33 73.22
N GLN A 266 1.75 -32.28 73.91
CA GLN A 266 2.15 -32.02 75.29
C GLN A 266 0.91 -31.97 76.18
N CYS A 267 0.88 -32.83 77.20
CA CYS A 267 -0.12 -32.78 78.27
C CYS A 267 0.48 -32.07 79.50
N PHE A 268 -0.33 -31.28 80.22
CA PHE A 268 0.09 -30.69 81.49
C PHE A 268 -0.24 -31.62 82.66
N SER A 269 0.73 -31.85 83.54
CA SER A 269 0.47 -32.50 84.82
C SER A 269 -0.22 -31.51 85.76
N GLY A 270 -1.55 -31.61 85.91
CA GLY A 270 -2.29 -30.68 86.77
C GLY A 270 -3.81 -30.83 86.83
N GLY A 271 -4.39 -31.96 86.43
CA GLY A 271 -5.83 -32.24 86.58
C GLY A 271 -6.75 -31.77 85.43
N ASN A 272 -6.26 -30.93 84.51
CA ASN A 272 -7.01 -30.57 83.30
C ASN A 272 -6.53 -31.39 82.10
N GLN A 273 -7.47 -32.00 81.36
CA GLN A 273 -7.23 -32.84 80.18
C GLN A 273 -6.87 -32.01 78.93
N TRP A 274 -6.01 -31.00 79.09
CA TRP A 274 -5.59 -30.12 78.00
C TRP A 274 -4.36 -30.67 77.30
N VAL A 275 -4.49 -30.86 75.98
CA VAL A 275 -3.40 -31.27 75.10
C VAL A 275 -3.00 -30.08 74.22
N ARG A 276 -1.72 -29.71 74.24
CA ARG A 276 -1.14 -28.77 73.27
C ARG A 276 -0.57 -29.51 72.08
N LEU A 277 -0.84 -28.98 70.89
CA LEU A 277 -0.32 -29.48 69.64
C LEU A 277 0.92 -28.67 69.26
N ARG A 278 2.03 -29.37 69.02
CA ARG A 278 3.31 -28.76 68.65
C ARG A 278 3.63 -29.06 67.21
N ALA A 279 3.79 -28.03 66.40
CA ALA A 279 4.17 -28.18 65.01
C ALA A 279 5.50 -27.48 64.71
N ARG A 280 6.12 -27.89 63.60
CA ARG A 280 7.32 -27.26 63.05
C ARG A 280 7.16 -27.06 61.56
N TYR A 281 7.78 -26.00 61.03
CA TYR A 281 7.82 -25.79 59.58
C TYR A 281 8.72 -26.82 58.91
N LEU A 282 8.21 -27.43 57.84
CA LEU A 282 9.01 -28.25 56.94
C LEU A 282 9.82 -27.30 56.04
N ARG A 283 11.14 -27.50 55.98
CA ARG A 283 12.02 -26.85 55.00
C ARG A 283 12.79 -27.91 54.22
N ASN A 284 12.94 -27.73 52.92
CA ASN A 284 13.93 -28.51 52.19
C ASN A 284 15.31 -28.09 52.68
N SER A 285 16.02 -29.02 53.31
CA SER A 285 17.45 -28.93 53.60
C SER A 285 18.23 -29.55 52.45
#